data_AF-A0A951W7P2-F1
#
_entry.id   AF-A0A951W7P2-F1
#
_cell.length_a   1.000
_cell.length_b   1.000
_cell.length_c   1.000
_cell.angle_alpha   90.00
_cell.angle_beta   90.00
_cell.angle_gamma   90.00
#
_symmetry.space_group_name_H-M   'P 1'
#
loop_
_entity.id
_entity.type
_entity.pdbx_description
1 polymer ?
#
loop_
_entity_poly.entity_id
_entity_poly.type
_entity_poly.pdbx_seq_one_letter_code
_entity_poly.pdbx_strand_id
1 'polypeptide(L)'
;MKRNQKISFSMIKSLNSLKIAFLFLLLLIPCFKLNAQAGKDNFDKLCATCHTITSKNLVGPGLAGVADKQSEEWLIKWIQDSQELIASGDEDAIKISKEYNDVPMPAFPQLSEQEIKDIITYIAENGVADAGASSASAGGSAGTSGEDGGESLFGEYGFWFFLTIAVMGYILFRIRRKTKLALNHMGYNEENPHKVPNYLFLFVVYVGVAGLLSWFIVRLLEQDYGMINQLSFIALPYLSIGVFLIGSIYRYKNMGFKVSSLSTEFLEGNKLFWGSQAFHWSILILFFGHLIAFLFPASILAWNGSPVRLLILEFSAFAFGLTALFGVVLLVKRRLSTKTLKVVANKMDMVVYTVLLTQIISGLGVAFFVRWGSSWFSSVLSPYLASVFSFNPDIAAVSEMPWLIQLHIISAFVIIGIIPFTRFVHFLVAPIDYLWRRYQLVIWNWNPKRIRTSYRWNFGKKPRNH
;
A
#
# COMPACT_ATOMS: atom_id res chain seq x y z
N MET A 1 24.97 -53.15 14.28
CA MET A 1 23.50 -53.07 14.12
C MET A 1 23.03 -51.62 14.27
N LYS A 2 21.81 -51.31 13.82
CA LYS A 2 21.10 -50.01 13.90
C LYS A 2 21.00 -49.51 15.38
N ARG A 3 20.74 -48.24 15.76
CA ARG A 3 20.01 -47.13 15.10
C ARG A 3 20.20 -45.77 15.83
N ASN A 4 20.27 -44.68 15.05
CA ASN A 4 19.81 -43.28 15.26
C ASN A 4 19.83 -42.54 16.62
N GLN A 5 20.53 -41.39 16.60
CA GLN A 5 20.02 -40.01 16.84
C GLN A 5 18.78 -39.78 17.74
N LYS A 6 18.91 -38.84 18.69
CA LYS A 6 17.92 -37.76 18.88
C LYS A 6 18.59 -36.39 19.07
N ILE A 7 18.03 -35.39 18.40
CA ILE A 7 18.44 -33.98 18.40
C ILE A 7 17.57 -33.24 19.42
N SER A 8 18.18 -32.39 20.27
CA SER A 8 17.42 -31.56 21.22
C SER A 8 16.87 -30.30 20.53
N PHE A 9 15.57 -30.05 20.67
CA PHE A 9 14.86 -28.93 20.07
C PHE A 9 14.94 -27.68 20.96
N SER A 10 15.74 -26.67 20.58
CA SER A 10 15.70 -25.32 21.18
C SER A 10 14.81 -24.32 20.40
N MET A 11 13.94 -24.83 19.52
CA MET A 11 13.32 -24.07 18.43
C MET A 11 11.89 -23.54 18.72
N ILE A 12 11.63 -23.03 19.94
CA ILE A 12 10.32 -22.42 20.29
C ILE A 12 10.50 -21.13 21.11
N LYS A 13 11.12 -20.09 20.51
CA LYS A 13 11.18 -18.74 21.11
C LYS A 13 11.11 -17.55 20.12
N SER A 14 10.86 -17.76 18.83
CA SER A 14 10.91 -16.71 17.79
C SER A 14 9.56 -16.24 17.20
N LEU A 15 8.42 -16.67 17.75
CA LEU A 15 7.09 -16.34 17.21
C LEU A 15 6.44 -15.07 17.79
N ASN A 16 7.00 -14.47 18.84
CA ASN A 16 6.36 -13.33 19.52
C ASN A 16 6.74 -11.96 18.94
N SER A 17 7.86 -11.81 18.22
CA SER A 17 8.28 -10.52 17.66
C SER A 17 7.42 -10.04 16.48
N LEU A 18 6.74 -10.95 15.77
CA LEU A 18 5.91 -10.60 14.62
C LEU A 18 4.53 -10.04 15.01
N LYS A 19 4.01 -10.43 16.19
CA LYS A 19 2.72 -9.94 16.69
C LYS A 19 2.78 -8.51 17.21
N ILE A 20 3.91 -8.11 17.80
CA ILE A 20 4.10 -6.76 18.36
C ILE A 20 4.17 -5.72 17.23
N ALA A 21 4.80 -6.04 16.11
CA ALA A 21 4.83 -5.17 14.93
C ALA A 21 3.44 -4.94 14.30
N PHE A 22 2.57 -5.95 14.35
CA PHE A 22 1.18 -5.84 13.85
C PHE A 22 0.28 -5.06 14.81
N LEU A 23 0.52 -5.17 16.12
CA LEU A 23 -0.24 -4.43 17.14
C LEU A 23 0.10 -2.93 17.15
N PHE A 24 1.36 -2.56 16.90
CA PHE A 24 1.80 -1.15 16.83
C PHE A 24 1.26 -0.41 15.61
N LEU A 25 0.93 -1.14 14.54
CA LEU A 25 0.40 -0.60 13.30
C LEU A 25 -1.10 -0.25 13.39
N LEU A 26 -1.85 -0.92 14.27
CA LEU A 26 -3.28 -0.69 14.47
C LEU A 26 -3.60 0.54 15.35
N LEU A 27 -2.58 1.20 15.90
CA LEU A 27 -2.69 2.23 16.94
C LEU A 27 -2.27 3.64 16.47
N LEU A 28 -2.10 3.82 15.16
CA LEU A 28 -1.72 5.09 14.51
C LEU A 28 -2.71 5.50 13.40
N ILE A 29 -4.00 5.28 13.63
CA ILE A 29 -5.07 5.93 12.85
C ILE A 29 -5.55 7.14 13.66
N PRO A 30 -5.16 8.38 13.31
CA PRO A 30 -5.88 9.55 13.80
C PRO A 30 -7.28 9.54 13.17
N CYS A 31 -8.30 9.53 14.02
CA CYS A 31 -9.69 9.68 13.59
C CYS A 31 -9.92 11.14 13.14
N PHE A 32 -10.08 11.40 11.85
CA PHE A 32 -10.58 12.69 11.34
C PHE A 32 -11.38 12.57 10.03
N LYS A 33 -12.60 13.12 10.07
CA LYS A 33 -13.56 13.47 8.99
C LYS A 33 -13.46 12.75 7.63
N LEU A 34 -14.41 11.84 7.35
CA LEU A 34 -14.68 11.34 5.98
C LEU A 34 -15.61 12.26 5.16
N ASN A 35 -16.62 12.89 5.78
CA ASN A 35 -17.69 13.58 5.04
C ASN A 35 -17.24 14.87 4.32
N ALA A 36 -16.21 15.55 4.81
CA ALA A 36 -15.73 16.82 4.22
C ALA A 36 -15.06 16.64 2.84
N GLN A 37 -14.62 15.43 2.49
CA GLN A 37 -13.94 15.18 1.22
C GLN A 37 -14.93 15.03 0.05
N ALA A 38 -16.06 14.34 0.25
CA ALA A 38 -17.05 14.10 -0.81
C ALA A 38 -17.69 15.39 -1.33
N GLY A 39 -18.11 16.28 -0.41
CA GLY A 39 -18.65 17.60 -0.75
C GLY A 39 -17.66 18.48 -1.52
N LYS A 40 -16.37 18.44 -1.15
CA LYS A 40 -15.29 19.13 -1.88
C LYS A 40 -15.11 18.58 -3.29
N ASP A 41 -14.99 17.27 -3.43
CA ASP A 41 -14.70 16.64 -4.71
C ASP A 41 -15.85 16.85 -5.72
N ASN A 42 -17.10 16.86 -5.25
CA ASN A 42 -18.26 17.19 -6.08
C ASN A 42 -18.31 18.69 -6.44
N PHE A 43 -18.01 19.59 -5.48
CA PHE A 43 -17.92 21.02 -5.74
C PHE A 43 -16.87 21.35 -6.82
N ASP A 44 -15.67 20.80 -6.68
CA ASP A 44 -14.55 21.06 -7.60
C ASP A 44 -14.84 20.53 -9.02
N LYS A 45 -15.58 19.42 -9.15
CA LYS A 45 -15.95 18.81 -10.44
C LYS A 45 -17.12 19.51 -11.14
N LEU A 46 -18.10 20.00 -10.40
CA LEU A 46 -19.41 20.42 -10.95
C LEU A 46 -19.74 21.91 -10.76
N CYS A 47 -19.23 22.55 -9.71
CA CYS A 47 -19.65 23.90 -9.30
C CYS A 47 -18.55 24.96 -9.49
N ALA A 48 -17.28 24.60 -9.28
CA ALA A 48 -16.13 25.52 -9.28
C ALA A 48 -15.87 26.24 -10.62
N THR A 49 -16.41 25.73 -11.73
CA THR A 49 -16.35 26.39 -13.05
C THR A 49 -17.13 27.70 -13.09
N CYS A 50 -18.24 27.79 -12.34
CA CYS A 50 -19.18 28.91 -12.39
C CYS A 50 -19.24 29.72 -11.09
N HIS A 51 -18.93 29.11 -9.96
CA HIS A 51 -19.02 29.72 -8.63
C HIS A 51 -17.69 29.78 -7.90
N THR A 52 -17.58 30.70 -6.94
CA THR A 52 -16.49 30.69 -5.94
C THR A 52 -17.06 30.42 -4.54
N ILE A 53 -16.23 29.83 -3.68
CA ILE A 53 -16.55 29.59 -2.25
C ILE A 53 -16.50 30.90 -1.44
N THR A 54 -15.99 31.99 -2.04
CA THR A 54 -15.91 33.32 -1.44
C THR A 54 -17.16 34.16 -1.76
N SER A 55 -17.20 35.40 -1.28
CA SER A 55 -18.21 36.41 -1.66
C SER A 55 -18.06 36.92 -3.10
N LYS A 56 -17.02 36.51 -3.84
CA LYS A 56 -16.74 37.00 -5.19
C LYS A 56 -17.56 36.27 -6.26
N ASN A 57 -18.31 37.03 -7.04
CA ASN A 57 -19.04 36.54 -8.22
C ASN A 57 -18.08 36.12 -9.35
N LEU A 58 -18.46 35.12 -10.13
CA LEU A 58 -17.73 34.64 -11.31
C LEU A 58 -18.67 34.58 -12.53
N VAL A 59 -19.27 33.42 -12.83
CA VAL A 59 -20.39 33.29 -13.78
C VAL A 59 -21.70 33.35 -13.01
N GLY A 60 -21.75 32.66 -11.85
CA GLY A 60 -22.80 32.79 -10.84
C GLY A 60 -22.34 33.59 -9.60
N PRO A 61 -23.22 33.75 -8.60
CA PRO A 61 -22.91 34.36 -7.31
C PRO A 61 -21.74 33.69 -6.56
N GLY A 62 -21.03 34.49 -5.76
CA GLY A 62 -20.16 33.96 -4.70
C GLY A 62 -20.97 33.29 -3.60
N LEU A 63 -20.58 32.08 -3.19
CA LEU A 63 -21.38 31.19 -2.33
C LEU A 63 -21.08 31.31 -0.83
N ALA A 64 -20.23 32.25 -0.42
CA ALA A 64 -20.00 32.53 1.00
C ALA A 64 -21.32 32.90 1.71
N GLY A 65 -21.62 32.18 2.80
CA GLY A 65 -22.85 32.34 3.59
C GLY A 65 -24.13 32.02 2.81
N VAL A 66 -24.09 31.14 1.80
CA VAL A 66 -25.31 30.77 1.04
C VAL A 66 -26.31 29.99 1.90
N ALA A 67 -25.82 29.14 2.82
CA ALA A 67 -26.63 28.37 3.75
C ALA A 67 -27.40 29.22 4.78
N ASP A 68 -26.98 30.48 5.00
CA ASP A 68 -27.65 31.43 5.88
C ASP A 68 -28.73 32.28 5.16
N LYS A 69 -28.77 32.22 3.81
CA LYS A 69 -29.62 33.08 2.97
C LYS A 69 -30.90 32.41 2.49
N GLN A 70 -30.90 31.07 2.34
CA GLN A 70 -32.04 30.28 1.93
C GLN A 70 -32.07 28.94 2.68
N SER A 71 -33.24 28.31 2.79
CA SER A 71 -33.36 27.02 3.51
C SER A 71 -32.64 25.89 2.76
N GLU A 72 -32.23 24.86 3.49
CA GLU A 72 -31.56 23.69 2.91
C GLU A 72 -32.44 23.01 1.84
N GLU A 73 -33.74 22.89 2.07
CA GLU A 73 -34.69 22.30 1.12
C GLU A 73 -34.89 23.14 -0.15
N TRP A 74 -34.81 24.48 -0.03
CA TRP A 74 -34.85 25.38 -1.18
C TRP A 74 -33.55 25.28 -1.99
N LEU A 75 -32.40 25.27 -1.31
CA LEU A 75 -31.09 25.13 -1.95
C LEU A 75 -30.95 23.77 -2.67
N ILE A 76 -31.48 22.69 -2.09
CA ILE A 76 -31.50 21.37 -2.74
C ILE A 76 -32.28 21.43 -4.05
N LYS A 77 -33.51 21.98 -4.04
CA LYS A 77 -34.34 22.11 -5.25
C LYS A 77 -33.67 23.00 -6.30
N TRP A 78 -33.11 24.14 -5.89
CA TRP A 78 -32.41 25.07 -6.78
C TRP A 78 -31.16 24.43 -7.42
N ILE A 79 -30.37 23.66 -6.66
CA ILE A 79 -29.18 22.97 -7.18
C ILE A 79 -29.59 21.80 -8.08
N GLN A 80 -30.69 21.12 -7.79
CA GLN A 80 -31.15 19.97 -8.57
C GLN A 80 -31.76 20.41 -9.91
N ASP A 81 -32.68 21.38 -9.93
CA ASP A 81 -33.14 22.06 -11.14
C ASP A 81 -33.65 23.49 -10.85
N SER A 82 -32.78 24.49 -11.07
CA SER A 82 -33.13 25.91 -10.96
C SER A 82 -34.20 26.35 -11.96
N GLN A 83 -34.29 25.72 -13.14
CA GLN A 83 -35.20 26.12 -14.20
C GLN A 83 -36.62 25.67 -13.91
N GLU A 84 -36.79 24.47 -13.33
CA GLU A 84 -38.07 24.02 -12.78
C GLU A 84 -38.56 24.96 -11.67
N LEU A 85 -37.67 25.40 -10.77
CA LEU A 85 -38.06 26.31 -9.68
C LEU A 85 -38.49 27.68 -10.20
N ILE A 86 -37.78 28.25 -11.18
CA ILE A 86 -38.17 29.50 -11.87
C ILE A 86 -39.51 29.33 -12.60
N ALA A 87 -39.70 28.20 -13.30
CA ALA A 87 -40.94 27.90 -14.02
C ALA A 87 -42.14 27.67 -13.08
N SER A 88 -41.89 27.23 -11.84
CA SER A 88 -42.94 27.04 -10.82
C SER A 88 -43.52 28.36 -10.28
N GLY A 89 -42.87 29.50 -10.56
CA GLY A 89 -43.31 30.82 -10.12
C GLY A 89 -42.72 31.30 -8.79
N ASP A 90 -41.66 30.65 -8.29
CA ASP A 90 -40.97 31.04 -7.05
C ASP A 90 -40.36 32.45 -7.18
N GLU A 91 -40.76 33.36 -6.29
CA GLU A 91 -40.43 34.79 -6.39
C GLU A 91 -38.93 35.05 -6.20
N ASP A 92 -38.25 34.29 -5.33
CA ASP A 92 -36.81 34.43 -5.09
C ASP A 92 -36.00 33.83 -6.25
N ALA A 93 -36.42 32.69 -6.80
CA ALA A 93 -35.81 32.08 -7.97
C ALA A 93 -35.84 33.03 -9.18
N ILE A 94 -37.01 33.65 -9.45
CA ILE A 94 -37.20 34.63 -10.52
C ILE A 94 -36.36 35.89 -10.30
N LYS A 95 -36.24 36.34 -9.04
CA LYS A 95 -35.45 37.51 -8.65
C LYS A 95 -33.94 37.27 -8.84
N ILE A 96 -33.44 36.12 -8.40
CA ILE A 96 -32.03 35.73 -8.54
C ILE A 96 -31.68 35.55 -10.03
N SER A 97 -32.55 34.93 -10.84
CA SER A 97 -32.34 34.82 -12.30
C SER A 97 -32.09 36.18 -12.95
N LYS A 98 -32.97 37.17 -12.66
CA LYS A 98 -32.87 38.53 -13.21
C LYS A 98 -31.65 39.29 -12.71
N GLU A 99 -31.25 39.11 -11.45
CA GLU A 99 -30.05 39.73 -10.89
C GLU A 99 -28.76 39.26 -11.58
N TYR A 100 -28.74 38.02 -12.08
CA TYR A 100 -27.61 37.41 -12.78
C TYR A 100 -27.82 37.30 -14.30
N ASN A 101 -28.62 38.20 -14.89
CA ASN A 101 -28.86 38.36 -16.33
C ASN A 101 -29.47 37.13 -17.03
N ASP A 102 -30.30 36.37 -16.34
CA ASP A 102 -30.99 35.16 -16.83
C ASP A 102 -30.05 34.11 -17.46
N VAL A 103 -28.80 34.03 -16.93
CA VAL A 103 -27.84 32.99 -17.29
C VAL A 103 -28.33 31.65 -16.72
N PRO A 104 -28.64 30.64 -17.55
CA PRO A 104 -29.23 29.39 -17.07
C PRO A 104 -28.19 28.55 -16.32
N MET A 105 -28.48 28.20 -15.06
CA MET A 105 -27.75 27.19 -14.32
C MET A 105 -28.21 25.79 -14.80
N PRO A 106 -27.30 24.90 -15.24
CA PRO A 106 -27.66 23.53 -15.62
C PRO A 106 -28.34 22.77 -14.48
N ALA A 107 -29.27 21.88 -14.82
CA ALA A 107 -29.82 20.92 -13.87
C ALA A 107 -28.80 19.81 -13.54
N PHE A 108 -28.85 19.29 -12.31
CA PHE A 108 -27.96 18.23 -11.81
C PHE A 108 -28.74 16.99 -11.35
N PRO A 109 -29.56 16.35 -12.21
CA PRO A 109 -30.37 15.18 -11.84
C PRO A 109 -29.55 13.95 -11.42
N GLN A 110 -28.24 13.95 -11.71
CA GLN A 110 -27.30 12.91 -11.28
C GLN A 110 -26.87 13.02 -9.81
N LEU A 111 -27.11 14.16 -9.13
CA LEU A 111 -26.77 14.31 -7.72
C LEU A 111 -27.93 13.85 -6.84
N SER A 112 -27.63 13.00 -5.87
CA SER A 112 -28.57 12.65 -4.81
C SER A 112 -28.72 13.79 -3.80
N GLU A 113 -29.83 13.78 -3.05
CA GLU A 113 -30.09 14.76 -2.00
C GLU A 113 -28.93 14.85 -0.97
N GLN A 114 -28.33 13.70 -0.62
CA GLN A 114 -27.21 13.65 0.31
C GLN A 114 -25.93 14.27 -0.28
N GLU A 115 -25.63 14.04 -1.56
CA GLU A 115 -24.47 14.67 -2.21
C GLU A 115 -24.63 16.18 -2.32
N ILE A 116 -25.85 16.68 -2.54
CA ILE A 116 -26.13 18.12 -2.52
C ILE A 116 -25.94 18.68 -1.10
N LYS A 117 -26.41 17.99 -0.05
CA LYS A 117 -26.16 18.37 1.35
C LYS A 117 -24.67 18.36 1.71
N ASP A 118 -23.90 17.41 1.20
CA ASP A 118 -22.46 17.36 1.41
C ASP A 118 -21.75 18.54 0.73
N ILE A 119 -22.19 18.95 -0.47
CA ILE A 119 -21.70 20.17 -1.15
C ILE A 119 -22.08 21.43 -0.37
N ILE A 120 -23.32 21.58 0.07
CA ILE A 120 -23.78 22.72 0.90
C ILE A 120 -22.98 22.78 2.21
N THR A 121 -22.76 21.64 2.85
CA THR A 121 -21.94 21.52 4.08
C THR A 121 -20.49 21.91 3.81
N TYR A 122 -19.90 21.47 2.69
CA TYR A 122 -18.55 21.88 2.29
C TYR A 122 -18.46 23.40 2.08
N ILE A 123 -19.44 24.01 1.41
CA ILE A 123 -19.53 25.45 1.20
C ILE A 123 -19.76 26.19 2.53
N ALA A 124 -20.49 25.62 3.50
CA ALA A 124 -20.67 26.22 4.82
C ALA A 124 -19.39 26.11 5.69
N GLU A 125 -18.70 24.96 5.68
CA GLU A 125 -17.47 24.75 6.46
C GLU A 125 -16.25 25.50 5.91
N ASN A 126 -16.17 25.67 4.58
CA ASN A 126 -15.02 26.26 3.89
C ASN A 126 -15.33 27.61 3.24
N GLY A 127 -16.60 28.04 3.32
CA GLY A 127 -17.10 29.34 2.92
C GLY A 127 -16.42 30.43 3.71
N VAL A 128 -15.33 30.95 3.17
CA VAL A 128 -14.73 32.19 3.66
C VAL A 128 -15.68 33.32 3.27
N ALA A 129 -16.69 33.53 4.11
CA ALA A 129 -17.14 34.87 4.43
C ALA A 129 -15.85 35.63 4.78
N ASP A 130 -15.49 36.57 3.91
CA ASP A 130 -14.23 37.30 4.00
C ASP A 130 -14.09 37.88 5.41
N ALA A 131 -12.86 38.01 5.92
CA ALA A 131 -12.61 38.03 7.36
C ALA A 131 -11.65 39.15 7.81
N GLY A 132 -11.75 40.38 7.31
CA GLY A 132 -12.92 41.23 7.52
C GLY A 132 -14.23 40.81 6.83
N ALA A 133 -15.26 40.36 7.57
CA ALA A 133 -15.30 39.91 8.96
C ALA A 133 -16.36 38.80 9.23
N SER A 134 -16.17 37.76 10.04
CA SER A 134 -14.93 37.05 10.49
C SER A 134 -15.26 35.77 11.31
N SER A 135 -14.45 34.70 11.18
CA SER A 135 -14.12 33.64 12.18
C SER A 135 -15.20 32.84 12.95
N ALA A 136 -14.99 31.51 13.06
CA ALA A 136 -15.30 30.66 14.24
C ALA A 136 -16.81 30.52 14.64
N SER A 137 -17.32 29.52 15.35
CA SER A 137 -16.90 28.21 15.85
C SER A 137 -18.06 27.71 16.73
N ALA A 138 -18.50 26.47 16.53
CA ALA A 138 -19.11 25.57 17.52
C ALA A 138 -20.50 25.89 18.16
N GLY A 139 -21.21 24.79 18.46
CA GLY A 139 -22.46 24.75 19.24
C GLY A 139 -23.72 24.82 18.37
N GLY A 140 -24.64 23.84 18.34
CA GLY A 140 -24.79 22.62 19.13
C GLY A 140 -26.18 22.55 19.79
N SER A 141 -26.71 21.33 20.01
CA SER A 141 -28.04 21.03 20.61
C SER A 141 -29.22 21.24 19.63
N ALA A 142 -29.79 20.20 19.03
CA ALA A 142 -30.83 19.26 19.53
C ALA A 142 -32.27 19.78 19.35
N GLY A 143 -33.27 18.96 19.00
CA GLY A 143 -33.25 17.52 18.69
C GLY A 143 -34.68 16.95 18.61
N THR A 144 -34.80 15.60 18.50
CA THR A 144 -36.04 14.78 18.64
C THR A 144 -37.18 15.00 17.60
N SER A 145 -37.92 13.99 17.12
CA SER A 145 -37.89 12.52 17.33
C SER A 145 -38.90 11.76 16.44
N GLY A 146 -38.57 10.53 16.02
CA GLY A 146 -39.53 9.45 15.69
C GLY A 146 -39.90 9.28 14.20
N GLU A 147 -40.10 8.07 13.65
CA GLU A 147 -39.96 6.70 14.20
C GLU A 147 -39.52 5.67 13.12
N ASP A 148 -38.79 4.65 13.61
CA ASP A 148 -38.34 3.35 13.07
C ASP A 148 -38.77 2.80 11.69
N GLY A 149 -37.76 2.27 10.99
CA GLY A 149 -37.86 1.18 10.01
C GLY A 149 -36.63 0.28 10.09
N GLY A 150 -36.72 -0.84 10.82
CA GLY A 150 -35.56 -1.69 11.12
C GLY A 150 -35.08 -2.56 9.95
N GLU A 151 -33.85 -2.34 9.49
CA GLU A 151 -33.22 -3.19 8.47
C GLU A 151 -32.92 -4.60 8.99
N SER A 152 -33.36 -5.62 8.25
CA SER A 152 -33.07 -7.01 8.59
C SER A 152 -31.70 -7.44 8.06
N LEU A 153 -30.86 -7.96 8.96
CA LEU A 153 -29.49 -8.45 8.71
C LEU A 153 -29.34 -9.55 7.63
N PHE A 154 -30.45 -9.99 7.01
CA PHE A 154 -30.50 -11.08 6.03
C PHE A 154 -31.58 -10.81 4.97
N GLY A 155 -31.32 -9.84 4.08
CA GLY A 155 -32.16 -9.55 2.90
C GLY A 155 -32.21 -10.71 1.88
N GLU A 156 -32.46 -10.42 0.60
CA GLU A 156 -32.69 -11.43 -0.46
C GLU A 156 -31.66 -12.58 -0.53
N TYR A 157 -30.41 -12.32 -0.11
CA TYR A 157 -29.32 -13.31 -0.12
C TYR A 157 -29.29 -14.25 1.11
N GLY A 158 -30.09 -13.99 2.15
CA GLY A 158 -30.12 -14.77 3.39
C GLY A 158 -30.44 -16.26 3.17
N PHE A 159 -31.38 -16.57 2.28
CA PHE A 159 -31.75 -17.95 1.94
C PHE A 159 -30.55 -18.76 1.39
N TRP A 160 -29.79 -18.17 0.47
CA TRP A 160 -28.62 -18.80 -0.15
C TRP A 160 -27.45 -18.98 0.84
N PHE A 161 -27.29 -18.04 1.79
CA PHE A 161 -26.33 -18.16 2.89
C PHE A 161 -26.64 -19.37 3.79
N PHE A 162 -27.89 -19.54 4.23
CA PHE A 162 -28.27 -20.69 5.05
C PHE A 162 -28.24 -22.02 4.27
N LEU A 163 -28.63 -22.03 2.99
CA LEU A 163 -28.58 -23.22 2.14
C LEU A 163 -27.14 -23.73 1.94
N THR A 164 -26.18 -22.83 1.68
CA THR A 164 -24.76 -23.21 1.49
C THR A 164 -24.14 -23.76 2.77
N ILE A 165 -24.44 -23.16 3.93
CA ILE A 165 -24.01 -23.68 5.25
C ILE A 165 -24.60 -25.07 5.52
N ALA A 166 -25.90 -25.27 5.24
CA ALA A 166 -26.57 -26.56 5.46
C ALA A 166 -25.99 -27.68 4.59
N VAL A 167 -25.78 -27.43 3.30
CA VAL A 167 -25.17 -28.39 2.36
C VAL A 167 -23.73 -28.72 2.76
N MET A 168 -22.93 -27.72 3.14
CA MET A 168 -21.56 -27.91 3.60
C MET A 168 -21.51 -28.74 4.90
N GLY A 169 -22.38 -28.45 5.86
CA GLY A 169 -22.52 -29.20 7.10
C GLY A 169 -22.88 -30.68 6.88
N TYR A 170 -23.81 -30.95 5.95
CA TYR A 170 -24.19 -32.31 5.58
C TYR A 170 -23.03 -33.10 4.94
N ILE A 171 -22.25 -32.48 4.06
CA ILE A 171 -21.06 -33.09 3.44
C ILE A 171 -20.03 -33.45 4.51
N LEU A 172 -19.72 -32.53 5.43
CA LEU A 172 -18.78 -32.76 6.53
C LEU A 172 -19.26 -33.86 7.50
N PHE A 173 -20.57 -33.92 7.80
CA PHE A 173 -21.16 -35.01 8.59
C PHE A 173 -21.00 -36.37 7.91
N ARG A 174 -21.25 -36.46 6.59
CA ARG A 174 -21.09 -37.69 5.80
C ARG A 174 -19.64 -38.18 5.78
N ILE A 175 -18.68 -37.26 5.63
CA ILE A 175 -17.24 -37.56 5.70
C ILE A 175 -16.87 -38.08 7.10
N ARG A 176 -17.19 -37.33 8.16
CA ARG A 176 -16.90 -37.72 9.55
C ARG A 176 -17.46 -39.10 9.91
N ARG A 177 -18.69 -39.40 9.48
CA ARG A 177 -19.33 -40.71 9.71
C ARG A 177 -18.59 -41.83 8.99
N LYS A 178 -18.20 -41.66 7.71
CA LYS A 178 -17.41 -42.65 6.97
C LYS A 178 -16.03 -42.87 7.61
N THR A 179 -15.31 -41.82 7.98
CA THR A 179 -13.98 -41.95 8.59
C THR A 179 -14.03 -42.65 9.95
N LYS A 180 -15.03 -42.36 10.79
CA LYS A 180 -15.20 -43.05 12.09
C LYS A 180 -15.53 -44.54 11.92
N LEU A 181 -16.38 -44.90 10.96
CA LEU A 181 -16.66 -46.31 10.63
C LEU A 181 -15.40 -47.04 10.11
N ALA A 182 -14.65 -46.42 9.20
CA ALA A 182 -13.39 -47.00 8.71
C ALA A 182 -12.37 -47.21 9.83
N LEU A 183 -12.22 -46.25 10.75
CA LEU A 183 -11.34 -46.37 11.93
C LEU A 183 -11.76 -47.52 12.85
N ASN A 184 -13.06 -47.69 13.11
CA ASN A 184 -13.56 -48.80 13.92
C ASN A 184 -13.27 -50.18 13.28
N HIS A 185 -13.36 -50.30 11.96
CA HIS A 185 -13.01 -51.53 11.24
C HIS A 185 -11.50 -51.83 11.20
N MET A 186 -10.64 -50.87 11.55
CA MET A 186 -9.17 -51.03 11.56
C MET A 186 -8.59 -51.34 12.96
N GLY A 187 -9.42 -51.57 13.99
CA GLY A 187 -8.97 -52.11 15.29
C GLY A 187 -7.96 -51.22 16.05
N TYR A 188 -8.21 -49.91 16.10
CA TYR A 188 -7.26 -48.95 16.66
C TYR A 188 -7.30 -48.87 18.19
N ASN A 189 -6.21 -49.27 18.87
CA ASN A 189 -6.05 -49.17 20.32
C ASN A 189 -5.49 -47.80 20.75
N GLU A 190 -5.88 -47.33 21.93
CA GLU A 190 -5.71 -45.92 22.39
C GLU A 190 -4.29 -45.53 22.86
N GLU A 191 -3.34 -46.46 22.95
CA GLU A 191 -2.03 -46.24 23.62
C GLU A 191 -1.06 -45.27 22.90
N ASN A 192 -1.32 -44.86 21.66
CA ASN A 192 -0.51 -43.84 20.97
C ASN A 192 -1.37 -42.91 20.09
N PRO A 193 -1.96 -41.84 20.65
CA PRO A 193 -2.77 -40.90 19.89
C PRO A 193 -1.89 -40.06 18.96
N HIS A 194 -1.89 -40.37 17.66
CA HIS A 194 -1.48 -39.38 16.67
C HIS A 194 -2.39 -38.16 16.80
N LYS A 195 -1.80 -36.96 16.90
CA LYS A 195 -2.54 -35.69 17.05
C LYS A 195 -3.47 -35.47 15.84
N VAL A 196 -4.72 -35.90 15.95
CA VAL A 196 -5.79 -35.48 15.06
C VAL A 196 -5.87 -33.95 15.12
N PRO A 197 -5.76 -33.24 13.98
CA PRO A 197 -5.81 -31.79 13.99
C PRO A 197 -7.19 -31.35 14.50
N ASN A 198 -7.24 -30.25 15.25
CA ASN A 198 -8.50 -29.74 15.77
C ASN A 198 -9.33 -29.17 14.61
N TYR A 199 -10.17 -30.02 14.01
CA TYR A 199 -10.99 -29.69 12.85
C TYR A 199 -11.98 -28.56 13.15
N LEU A 200 -12.42 -28.39 14.40
CA LEU A 200 -13.24 -27.25 14.82
C LEU A 200 -12.45 -25.94 14.80
N PHE A 201 -11.21 -25.94 15.28
CA PHE A 201 -10.32 -24.78 15.20
C PHE A 201 -9.96 -24.43 13.75
N LEU A 202 -9.66 -25.42 12.91
CA LEU A 202 -9.42 -25.21 11.48
C LEU A 202 -10.66 -24.69 10.76
N PHE A 203 -11.86 -25.16 11.12
CA PHE A 203 -13.14 -24.67 10.60
C PHE A 203 -13.39 -23.21 11.01
N VAL A 204 -13.23 -22.86 12.29
CA VAL A 204 -13.38 -21.47 12.78
C VAL A 204 -12.37 -20.53 12.13
N VAL A 205 -11.12 -20.95 11.94
CA VAL A 205 -10.11 -20.17 11.22
C VAL A 205 -10.47 -20.02 9.74
N TYR A 206 -10.94 -21.08 9.08
CA TYR A 206 -11.33 -21.02 7.66
C TYR A 206 -12.57 -20.14 7.44
N VAL A 207 -13.59 -20.26 8.29
CA VAL A 207 -14.80 -19.42 8.24
C VAL A 207 -14.47 -17.98 8.61
N GLY A 208 -13.58 -17.73 9.57
CA GLY A 208 -13.11 -16.38 9.90
C GLY A 208 -12.32 -15.73 8.75
N VAL A 209 -11.46 -16.49 8.06
CA VAL A 209 -10.71 -16.01 6.89
C VAL A 209 -11.63 -15.84 5.67
N ALA A 210 -12.56 -16.75 5.42
CA ALA A 210 -13.54 -16.62 4.36
C ALA A 210 -14.51 -15.45 4.63
N GLY A 211 -14.93 -15.25 5.88
CA GLY A 211 -15.74 -14.11 6.30
C GLY A 211 -15.00 -12.78 6.18
N LEU A 212 -13.70 -12.73 6.54
CA LEU A 212 -12.86 -11.55 6.31
C LEU A 212 -12.62 -11.27 4.83
N LEU A 213 -12.43 -12.31 4.01
CA LEU A 213 -12.28 -12.16 2.56
C LEU A 213 -13.59 -11.74 1.91
N SER A 214 -14.73 -12.31 2.28
CA SER A 214 -16.04 -11.88 1.79
C SER A 214 -16.39 -10.48 2.28
N TRP A 215 -16.09 -10.10 3.53
CA TRP A 215 -16.26 -8.73 4.03
C TRP A 215 -15.39 -7.75 3.24
N PHE A 216 -14.13 -8.09 2.99
CA PHE A 216 -13.20 -7.29 2.19
C PHE A 216 -13.62 -7.20 0.71
N ILE A 217 -14.15 -8.29 0.13
CA ILE A 217 -14.63 -8.35 -1.26
C ILE A 217 -15.95 -7.57 -1.42
N VAL A 218 -16.87 -7.65 -0.45
CA VAL A 218 -18.11 -6.84 -0.45
C VAL A 218 -17.76 -5.35 -0.26
N ARG A 219 -16.87 -5.00 0.68
CA ARG A 219 -16.28 -3.64 0.80
C ARG A 219 -15.44 -3.17 -0.40
N LEU A 220 -15.16 -4.04 -1.37
CA LEU A 220 -14.45 -3.76 -2.62
C LEU A 220 -15.38 -3.78 -3.84
N LEU A 221 -16.65 -4.17 -3.66
CA LEU A 221 -17.69 -4.21 -4.68
C LEU A 221 -18.84 -3.22 -4.44
N GLU A 222 -19.07 -2.80 -3.20
CA GLU A 222 -19.91 -1.64 -2.87
C GLU A 222 -19.06 -0.36 -2.89
N GLN A 223 -19.54 0.63 -3.64
CA GLN A 223 -18.77 1.80 -4.05
C GLN A 223 -18.37 2.69 -2.87
N ASP A 224 -17.07 2.74 -2.58
CA ASP A 224 -16.45 3.92 -1.96
C ASP A 224 -14.93 3.96 -2.27
N TYR A 225 -14.59 4.51 -3.44
CA TYR A 225 -13.19 4.55 -3.93
C TYR A 225 -12.25 5.31 -2.97
N GLY A 226 -12.80 6.22 -2.14
CA GLY A 226 -12.04 6.98 -1.15
C GLY A 226 -11.25 6.11 -0.17
N MET A 227 -11.87 5.09 0.46
CA MET A 227 -11.21 4.31 1.51
C MET A 227 -10.06 3.44 0.95
N ILE A 228 -10.24 2.82 -0.21
CA ILE A 228 -9.18 2.00 -0.84
C ILE A 228 -8.01 2.88 -1.28
N ASN A 229 -8.28 4.08 -1.81
CA ASN A 229 -7.25 5.05 -2.19
C ASN A 229 -6.49 5.58 -0.97
N GLN A 230 -7.18 5.93 0.12
CA GLN A 230 -6.54 6.30 1.39
C GLN A 230 -5.67 5.16 1.95
N LEU A 231 -6.16 3.92 1.99
CA LEU A 231 -5.35 2.79 2.46
C LEU A 231 -4.12 2.52 1.57
N SER A 232 -4.26 2.66 0.25
CA SER A 232 -3.22 2.32 -0.72
C SER A 232 -2.16 3.41 -0.92
N PHE A 233 -2.55 4.68 -0.80
CA PHE A 233 -1.71 5.84 -1.13
C PHE A 233 -1.43 6.78 0.06
N ILE A 234 -2.13 6.61 1.20
CA ILE A 234 -1.78 7.28 2.46
C ILE A 234 -1.18 6.26 3.45
N ALA A 235 -1.95 5.25 3.85
CA ALA A 235 -1.54 4.37 4.95
C ALA A 235 -0.39 3.42 4.57
N LEU A 236 -0.47 2.76 3.40
CA LEU A 236 0.53 1.79 2.95
C LEU A 236 1.95 2.39 2.80
N PRO A 237 2.17 3.59 2.22
CA PRO A 237 3.48 4.23 2.20
C PRO A 237 4.14 4.36 3.58
N TYR A 238 3.45 4.95 4.57
CA TYR A 238 4.00 5.14 5.91
C TYR A 238 4.21 3.81 6.64
N LEU A 239 3.28 2.85 6.50
CA LEU A 239 3.42 1.48 6.99
C LEU A 239 4.70 0.85 6.44
N SER A 240 4.87 0.85 5.12
CA SER A 240 6.00 0.21 4.46
C SER A 240 7.32 0.87 4.82
N ILE A 241 7.40 2.20 4.88
CA ILE A 241 8.60 2.93 5.28
C ILE A 241 8.92 2.69 6.77
N GLY A 242 7.93 2.74 7.66
CA GLY A 242 8.11 2.49 9.09
C GLY A 242 8.58 1.06 9.38
N VAL A 243 7.93 0.07 8.77
CA VAL A 243 8.32 -1.34 8.85
C VAL A 243 9.72 -1.55 8.26
N PHE A 244 10.03 -0.94 7.11
CA PHE A 244 11.35 -0.99 6.49
C PHE A 244 12.45 -0.47 7.42
N LEU A 245 12.29 0.73 7.99
CA LEU A 245 13.29 1.35 8.86
C LEU A 245 13.47 0.55 10.16
N ILE A 246 12.37 0.34 10.92
CA ILE A 246 12.41 -0.33 12.22
C ILE A 246 12.88 -1.78 12.06
N GLY A 247 12.32 -2.50 11.09
CA GLY A 247 12.67 -3.89 10.82
C GLY A 247 14.11 -4.08 10.35
N SER A 248 14.63 -3.17 9.51
CA SER A 248 16.00 -3.29 9.01
C SER A 248 17.02 -2.96 10.09
N ILE A 249 16.78 -1.92 10.90
CA ILE A 249 17.62 -1.58 12.06
C ILE A 249 17.63 -2.74 13.07
N TYR A 250 16.46 -3.29 13.40
CA TYR A 250 16.34 -4.43 14.31
C TYR A 250 17.09 -5.67 13.77
N ARG A 251 16.90 -6.01 12.49
CA ARG A 251 17.58 -7.17 11.87
C ARG A 251 19.09 -6.98 11.78
N TYR A 252 19.57 -5.77 11.47
CA TYR A 252 20.99 -5.48 11.40
C TYR A 252 21.65 -5.59 12.79
N LYS A 253 21.08 -4.96 13.81
CA LYS A 253 21.64 -4.97 15.18
C LYS A 253 21.54 -6.35 15.86
N ASN A 254 20.40 -7.03 15.76
CA ASN A 254 20.14 -8.25 16.54
C ASN A 254 20.36 -9.56 15.76
N MET A 255 20.45 -9.50 14.43
CA MET A 255 20.54 -10.67 13.55
C MET A 255 21.52 -10.45 12.38
N GLY A 256 22.64 -9.77 12.62
CA GLY A 256 23.64 -9.42 11.59
C GLY A 256 24.06 -10.59 10.68
N PHE A 257 24.27 -11.79 11.22
CA PHE A 257 24.57 -13.00 10.43
C PHE A 257 23.47 -13.41 9.42
N LYS A 258 22.24 -12.91 9.57
CA LYS A 258 21.12 -13.12 8.63
C LYS A 258 20.97 -11.95 7.63
N VAL A 259 21.85 -10.95 7.66
CA VAL A 259 21.95 -9.90 6.64
C VAL A 259 22.94 -10.39 5.58
N SER A 260 22.41 -11.08 4.57
CA SER A 260 23.20 -11.72 3.51
C SER A 260 22.37 -11.84 2.24
N SER A 261 23.04 -11.89 1.08
CA SER A 261 22.43 -12.17 -0.21
C SER A 261 21.86 -13.59 -0.32
N LEU A 262 22.28 -14.52 0.55
CA LEU A 262 21.94 -15.95 0.51
C LEU A 262 22.22 -16.54 -0.88
N SER A 263 23.48 -16.40 -1.34
CA SER A 263 23.90 -16.92 -2.64
C SER A 263 23.70 -18.44 -2.74
N THR A 264 23.26 -18.89 -3.91
CA THR A 264 23.15 -20.31 -4.26
C THR A 264 24.05 -20.68 -5.43
N GLU A 265 25.07 -19.87 -5.69
CA GLU A 265 26.04 -20.03 -6.78
C GLU A 265 26.86 -21.31 -6.65
N PHE A 266 27.38 -21.58 -5.45
CA PHE A 266 28.14 -22.80 -5.14
C PHE A 266 27.39 -24.10 -5.49
N LEU A 267 26.05 -24.09 -5.45
CA LEU A 267 25.22 -25.25 -5.80
C LEU A 267 24.97 -25.39 -7.30
N GLU A 268 25.00 -24.28 -8.05
CA GLU A 268 24.78 -24.22 -9.51
C GLU A 268 25.13 -22.81 -10.03
N GLY A 269 26.33 -22.60 -10.59
CA GLY A 269 26.77 -21.27 -11.05
C GLY A 269 26.36 -20.92 -12.49
N ASN A 270 26.39 -21.90 -13.41
CA ASN A 270 26.31 -21.63 -14.85
C ASN A 270 25.00 -20.98 -15.30
N LYS A 271 23.84 -21.45 -14.81
CA LYS A 271 22.54 -20.81 -15.09
C LYS A 271 22.27 -19.64 -14.15
N LEU A 272 22.97 -19.55 -13.01
CA LEU A 272 22.87 -18.38 -12.14
C LEU A 272 23.43 -17.13 -12.84
N PHE A 273 24.59 -17.23 -13.48
CA PHE A 273 25.25 -16.10 -14.14
C PHE A 273 24.30 -15.35 -15.08
N TRP A 274 23.71 -16.05 -16.06
CA TRP A 274 22.83 -15.45 -17.06
C TRP A 274 21.56 -14.81 -16.46
N GLY A 275 20.91 -15.47 -15.50
CA GLY A 275 19.72 -14.90 -14.84
C GLY A 275 20.06 -13.75 -13.89
N SER A 276 21.15 -13.89 -13.13
CA SER A 276 21.58 -12.94 -12.11
C SER A 276 22.14 -11.66 -12.74
N GLN A 277 23.00 -11.76 -13.75
CA GLN A 277 23.65 -10.60 -14.35
C GLN A 277 22.65 -9.75 -15.14
N ALA A 278 21.77 -10.38 -15.91
CA ALA A 278 20.68 -9.72 -16.62
C ALA A 278 19.72 -9.01 -15.65
N PHE A 279 19.33 -9.68 -14.56
CA PHE A 279 18.47 -9.07 -13.54
C PHE A 279 19.13 -7.88 -12.83
N HIS A 280 20.34 -8.05 -12.28
CA HIS A 280 20.95 -7.05 -11.41
C HIS A 280 21.38 -5.78 -12.16
N TRP A 281 21.96 -5.87 -13.37
CA TRP A 281 22.25 -4.66 -14.14
C TRP A 281 20.97 -3.89 -14.48
N SER A 282 19.94 -4.60 -14.94
CA SER A 282 18.68 -3.98 -15.34
C SER A 282 17.96 -3.34 -14.16
N ILE A 283 17.84 -4.02 -13.02
CA ILE A 283 17.15 -3.47 -11.85
C ILE A 283 17.93 -2.31 -11.22
N LEU A 284 19.27 -2.30 -11.27
CA LEU A 284 20.06 -1.15 -10.82
C LEU A 284 19.83 0.07 -11.71
N ILE A 285 19.88 -0.10 -13.04
CA ILE A 285 19.64 1.01 -13.98
C ILE A 285 18.20 1.54 -13.85
N LEU A 286 17.21 0.65 -13.75
CA LEU A 286 15.82 1.03 -13.51
C LEU A 286 15.65 1.75 -12.17
N PHE A 287 16.22 1.22 -11.08
CA PHE A 287 16.15 1.82 -9.75
C PHE A 287 16.74 3.23 -9.73
N PHE A 288 17.96 3.41 -10.26
CA PHE A 288 18.58 4.73 -10.32
C PHE A 288 17.85 5.67 -11.29
N GLY A 289 17.28 5.17 -12.38
CA GLY A 289 16.42 5.97 -13.27
C GLY A 289 15.19 6.54 -12.57
N HIS A 290 14.46 5.71 -11.80
CA HIS A 290 13.32 6.16 -11.00
C HIS A 290 13.76 7.12 -9.89
N LEU A 291 14.89 6.84 -9.22
CA LEU A 291 15.42 7.70 -8.15
C LEU A 291 15.84 9.08 -8.69
N ILE A 292 16.51 9.14 -9.85
CA ILE A 292 16.90 10.40 -10.50
C ILE A 292 15.66 11.20 -10.93
N ALA A 293 14.64 10.53 -11.50
CA ALA A 293 13.40 11.19 -11.88
C ALA A 293 12.64 11.78 -10.67
N PHE A 294 12.64 11.05 -9.55
CA PHE A 294 12.03 11.53 -8.31
C PHE A 294 12.81 12.70 -7.68
N LEU A 295 14.14 12.64 -7.66
CA LEU A 295 14.99 13.69 -7.06
C LEU A 295 15.11 14.94 -7.93
N PHE A 296 15.00 14.83 -9.26
CA PHE A 296 15.22 15.91 -10.21
C PHE A 296 14.12 15.99 -11.30
N PRO A 297 12.82 16.09 -10.93
CA PRO A 297 11.71 16.01 -11.88
C PRO A 297 11.76 17.12 -12.94
N ALA A 298 12.13 18.35 -12.56
CA ALA A 298 12.30 19.46 -13.49
C ALA A 298 13.40 19.18 -14.55
N SER A 299 14.49 18.53 -14.17
CA SER A 299 15.57 18.16 -15.08
C SER A 299 15.14 17.07 -16.07
N ILE A 300 14.31 16.10 -15.64
CA ILE A 300 13.72 15.11 -16.55
C ILE A 300 12.72 15.75 -17.51
N LEU A 301 11.86 16.64 -17.03
CA LEU A 301 10.93 17.37 -17.91
C LEU A 301 11.68 18.22 -18.96
N ALA A 302 12.75 18.91 -18.56
CA ALA A 302 13.61 19.65 -19.49
C ALA A 302 14.35 18.74 -20.48
N TRP A 303 14.79 17.55 -20.06
CA TRP A 303 15.36 16.54 -20.96
C TRP A 303 14.33 16.02 -21.97
N ASN A 304 13.12 15.74 -21.51
CA ASN A 304 11.99 15.23 -22.29
C ASN A 304 11.42 16.25 -23.29
N GLY A 305 11.73 17.55 -23.14
CA GLY A 305 11.34 18.59 -24.10
C GLY A 305 11.86 18.40 -25.53
N SER A 306 12.82 17.48 -25.74
CA SER A 306 13.20 17.00 -27.07
C SER A 306 12.62 15.58 -27.32
N PRO A 307 11.80 15.36 -28.37
CA PRO A 307 11.20 14.05 -28.65
C PRO A 307 12.22 12.91 -28.77
N VAL A 308 13.40 13.16 -29.35
CA VAL A 308 14.47 12.16 -29.48
C VAL A 308 15.01 11.74 -28.10
N ARG A 309 15.22 12.71 -27.19
CA ARG A 309 15.71 12.47 -25.83
C ARG A 309 14.70 11.70 -24.97
N LEU A 310 13.41 12.02 -25.14
CA LEU A 310 12.30 11.31 -24.52
C LEU A 310 12.21 9.85 -25.01
N LEU A 311 12.26 9.62 -26.33
CA LEU A 311 12.26 8.27 -26.91
C LEU A 311 13.47 7.44 -26.49
N ILE A 312 14.67 8.04 -26.36
CA ILE A 312 15.85 7.35 -25.83
C ILE A 312 15.59 6.84 -24.41
N LEU A 313 14.94 7.63 -23.55
CA LEU A 313 14.56 7.18 -22.21
C LEU A 313 13.49 6.08 -22.24
N GLU A 314 12.44 6.22 -23.07
CA GLU A 314 11.41 5.18 -23.20
C GLU A 314 12.01 3.84 -23.63
N PHE A 315 12.73 3.81 -24.75
CA PHE A 315 13.25 2.57 -25.32
C PHE A 315 14.32 1.92 -24.44
N SER A 316 15.21 2.71 -23.83
CA SER A 316 16.23 2.15 -22.92
C SER A 316 15.60 1.59 -21.64
N ALA A 317 14.68 2.33 -20.99
CA ALA A 317 13.99 1.85 -19.80
C ALA A 317 13.16 0.58 -20.10
N PHE A 318 12.45 0.55 -21.23
CA PHE A 318 11.69 -0.63 -21.64
C PHE A 318 12.59 -1.84 -21.92
N ALA A 319 13.72 -1.65 -22.61
CA ALA A 319 14.69 -2.71 -22.88
C ALA A 319 15.33 -3.28 -21.58
N PHE A 320 15.62 -2.43 -20.59
CA PHE A 320 16.05 -2.90 -19.26
C PHE A 320 14.90 -3.58 -18.52
N GLY A 321 13.65 -3.12 -18.65
CA GLY A 321 12.47 -3.81 -18.11
C GLY A 321 12.34 -5.25 -18.62
N LEU A 322 12.47 -5.45 -19.94
CA LEU A 322 12.43 -6.77 -20.57
C LEU A 322 13.60 -7.66 -20.12
N THR A 323 14.79 -7.07 -19.99
CA THR A 323 16.00 -7.78 -19.54
C THR A 323 15.92 -8.16 -18.05
N ALA A 324 15.30 -7.33 -17.21
CA ALA A 324 14.97 -7.64 -15.83
C ALA A 324 13.97 -8.80 -15.74
N LEU A 325 12.90 -8.77 -16.55
CA LEU A 325 11.90 -9.84 -16.62
C LEU A 325 12.54 -11.17 -17.03
N PHE A 326 13.34 -11.17 -18.10
CA PHE A 326 14.11 -12.33 -18.55
C PHE A 326 15.01 -12.88 -17.44
N GLY A 327 15.76 -12.02 -16.75
CA GLY A 327 16.59 -12.38 -15.62
C GLY A 327 15.81 -13.06 -14.48
N VAL A 328 14.69 -12.48 -14.03
CA VAL A 328 13.85 -13.08 -12.98
C VAL A 328 13.25 -14.41 -13.43
N VAL A 329 12.71 -14.51 -14.66
CA VAL A 329 12.14 -15.74 -15.19
C VAL A 329 13.19 -16.86 -15.25
N LEU A 330 14.43 -16.56 -15.66
CA LEU A 330 15.53 -17.52 -15.60
C LEU A 330 15.87 -17.93 -14.15
N LEU A 331 15.92 -16.99 -13.21
CA LEU A 331 16.20 -17.28 -11.79
C LEU A 331 15.11 -18.14 -11.14
N VAL A 332 13.83 -17.89 -11.46
CA VAL A 332 12.68 -18.69 -11.02
C VAL A 332 12.76 -20.08 -11.63
N LYS A 333 12.90 -20.19 -12.96
CA LYS A 333 13.06 -21.48 -13.68
C LYS A 333 14.22 -22.29 -13.11
N ARG A 334 15.38 -21.66 -12.90
CA ARG A 334 16.56 -22.27 -12.26
C ARG A 334 16.20 -22.87 -10.89
N ARG A 335 15.57 -22.11 -10.00
CA ARG A 335 15.22 -22.59 -8.65
C ARG A 335 14.13 -23.69 -8.67
N LEU A 336 13.19 -23.62 -9.61
CA LEU A 336 12.09 -24.59 -9.74
C LEU A 336 12.42 -25.81 -10.62
N SER A 337 13.55 -25.84 -11.33
CA SER A 337 14.01 -27.01 -12.11
C SER A 337 15.14 -27.79 -11.44
N THR A 338 16.10 -27.12 -10.78
CA THR A 338 17.31 -27.79 -10.26
C THR A 338 17.05 -28.47 -8.91
N LYS A 339 17.27 -29.80 -8.83
CA LYS A 339 17.01 -30.63 -7.64
C LYS A 339 17.70 -30.10 -6.36
N THR A 340 18.98 -29.74 -6.44
CA THR A 340 19.76 -29.21 -5.29
C THR A 340 19.20 -27.88 -4.77
N LEU A 341 18.72 -27.02 -5.67
CA LEU A 341 18.17 -25.70 -5.31
C LEU A 341 16.79 -25.80 -4.65
N LYS A 342 15.97 -26.80 -5.01
CA LYS A 342 14.68 -27.04 -4.36
C LYS A 342 14.83 -27.36 -2.86
N VAL A 343 15.87 -28.12 -2.50
CA VAL A 343 16.12 -28.55 -1.11
C VAL A 343 16.47 -27.36 -0.21
N VAL A 344 17.13 -26.33 -0.74
CA VAL A 344 17.52 -25.12 0.00
C VAL A 344 16.60 -23.91 -0.22
N ALA A 345 15.51 -24.07 -0.98
CA ALA A 345 14.59 -22.97 -1.29
C ALA A 345 13.73 -22.60 -0.07
N ASN A 346 13.71 -21.31 0.28
CA ASN A 346 12.85 -20.80 1.34
C ASN A 346 11.47 -20.42 0.75
N LYS A 347 10.38 -20.60 1.50
CA LYS A 347 9.05 -20.07 1.15
C LYS A 347 9.08 -18.56 0.90
N MET A 348 9.88 -17.82 1.66
CA MET A 348 10.08 -16.38 1.47
C MET A 348 10.80 -16.04 0.14
N ASP A 349 11.58 -16.95 -0.45
CA ASP A 349 12.13 -16.72 -1.79
C ASP A 349 11.01 -16.70 -2.83
N MET A 350 9.99 -17.56 -2.69
CA MET A 350 8.85 -17.60 -3.60
C MET A 350 8.03 -16.31 -3.52
N VAL A 351 7.77 -15.80 -2.31
CA VAL A 351 7.12 -14.49 -2.10
C VAL A 351 7.92 -13.38 -2.79
N VAL A 352 9.24 -13.36 -2.61
CA VAL A 352 10.14 -12.40 -3.30
C VAL A 352 10.01 -12.49 -4.82
N TYR A 353 10.01 -13.69 -5.39
CA TYR A 353 9.84 -13.84 -6.85
C TYR A 353 8.47 -13.41 -7.34
N THR A 354 7.38 -13.73 -6.62
CA THR A 354 6.04 -13.27 -6.96
C THR A 354 5.96 -11.75 -6.98
N VAL A 355 6.41 -11.08 -5.92
CA VAL A 355 6.34 -9.61 -5.82
C VAL A 355 7.24 -8.93 -6.88
N LEU A 356 8.45 -9.46 -7.15
CA LEU A 356 9.29 -8.96 -8.24
C LEU A 356 8.63 -9.12 -9.62
N LEU A 357 8.01 -10.28 -9.89
CA LEU A 357 7.29 -10.49 -11.15
C LEU A 357 6.11 -9.52 -11.28
N THR A 358 5.32 -9.32 -10.22
CA THR A 358 4.26 -8.30 -10.20
C THR A 358 4.79 -6.91 -10.48
N GLN A 359 5.90 -6.49 -9.86
CA GLN A 359 6.51 -5.18 -10.11
C GLN A 359 6.98 -5.01 -11.56
N ILE A 360 7.70 -6.00 -12.09
CA ILE A 360 8.31 -5.90 -13.42
C ILE A 360 7.23 -6.00 -14.52
N ILE A 361 6.25 -6.89 -14.36
CA ILE A 361 5.15 -7.05 -15.32
C ILE A 361 4.23 -5.82 -15.29
N SER A 362 3.87 -5.29 -14.12
CA SER A 362 3.12 -4.03 -14.05
C SER A 362 3.91 -2.88 -14.64
N GLY A 363 5.21 -2.76 -14.37
CA GLY A 363 6.06 -1.69 -14.91
C GLY A 363 6.23 -1.73 -16.42
N LEU A 364 6.40 -2.93 -16.99
CA LEU A 364 6.40 -3.14 -18.44
C LEU A 364 5.04 -2.84 -19.05
N GLY A 365 3.95 -3.22 -18.38
CA GLY A 365 2.59 -2.86 -18.78
C GLY A 365 2.36 -1.36 -18.78
N VAL A 366 2.77 -0.65 -17.72
CA VAL A 366 2.74 0.81 -17.64
C VAL A 366 3.53 1.42 -18.79
N ALA A 367 4.78 0.99 -19.02
CA ALA A 367 5.62 1.53 -20.09
C ALA A 367 5.07 1.28 -21.51
N PHE A 368 4.30 0.21 -21.72
CA PHE A 368 3.71 -0.14 -23.00
C PHE A 368 2.35 0.52 -23.25
N PHE A 369 1.44 0.45 -22.27
CA PHE A 369 0.06 0.96 -22.39
C PHE A 369 -0.08 2.43 -21.99
N VAL A 370 0.74 2.92 -21.06
CA VAL A 370 0.70 4.31 -20.56
C VAL A 370 2.02 5.01 -20.87
N ARG A 371 2.18 5.29 -22.18
CA ARG A 371 3.36 5.95 -22.76
C ARG A 371 3.69 7.29 -22.12
N TRP A 372 4.90 7.77 -22.40
CA TRP A 372 5.51 8.98 -21.86
C TRP A 372 5.76 8.92 -20.35
N GLY A 373 6.10 7.70 -19.88
CA GLY A 373 6.36 7.34 -18.49
C GLY A 373 7.18 8.37 -17.71
N SER A 374 8.35 8.75 -18.23
CA SER A 374 9.25 9.69 -17.56
C SER A 374 8.66 11.11 -17.41
N SER A 375 7.75 11.53 -18.29
CA SER A 375 7.10 12.84 -18.21
C SER A 375 6.04 12.85 -17.11
N TRP A 376 5.04 11.96 -17.16
CA TRP A 376 3.98 11.95 -16.14
C TRP A 376 4.46 11.45 -14.77
N PHE A 377 5.51 10.63 -14.71
CA PHE A 377 6.19 10.30 -13.46
C PHE A 377 6.76 11.57 -12.80
N SER A 378 7.37 12.44 -13.60
CA SER A 378 8.00 13.67 -13.11
C SER A 378 6.98 14.75 -12.75
N SER A 379 5.89 14.87 -13.50
CA SER A 379 4.86 15.90 -13.27
C SER A 379 3.76 15.52 -12.29
N VAL A 380 3.52 14.21 -12.03
CA VAL A 380 2.43 13.76 -11.16
C VAL A 380 2.92 12.86 -10.03
N LEU A 381 3.66 11.78 -10.34
CA LEU A 381 4.05 10.82 -9.29
C LEU A 381 5.13 11.38 -8.35
N SER A 382 6.02 12.23 -8.86
CA SER A 382 7.08 12.85 -8.05
C SER A 382 6.53 13.86 -7.03
N PRO A 383 5.57 14.76 -7.36
CA PRO A 383 4.82 15.52 -6.37
C PRO A 383 4.13 14.66 -5.31
N TYR A 384 3.41 13.58 -5.68
CA TYR A 384 2.82 12.65 -4.71
C TYR A 384 3.86 12.05 -3.77
N LEU A 385 4.98 11.53 -4.29
CA LEU A 385 6.04 10.97 -3.46
C LEU A 385 6.64 12.03 -2.52
N ALA A 386 6.84 13.26 -2.99
CA ALA A 386 7.32 14.36 -2.16
C ALA A 386 6.31 14.74 -1.06
N SER A 387 5.00 14.69 -1.35
CA SER A 387 3.92 14.97 -0.40
C SER A 387 3.90 13.94 0.76
N VAL A 388 4.12 12.65 0.45
CA VAL A 388 4.31 11.57 1.43
C VAL A 388 5.55 11.82 2.32
N PHE A 389 6.69 12.22 1.75
CA PHE A 389 7.87 12.56 2.55
C PHE A 389 7.72 13.87 3.34
N SER A 390 6.77 14.73 2.96
CA SER A 390 6.43 15.97 3.66
C SER A 390 5.34 15.80 4.72
N PHE A 391 4.90 14.55 4.97
CA PHE A 391 3.81 14.20 5.91
C PHE A 391 2.44 14.83 5.61
N ASN A 392 2.23 15.29 4.37
CA ASN A 392 0.94 15.81 3.89
C ASN A 392 0.63 15.16 2.53
N PRO A 393 0.12 13.92 2.51
CA PRO A 393 0.03 13.10 1.31
C PRO A 393 -1.15 13.52 0.42
N ASP A 394 -0.86 14.22 -0.67
CA ASP A 394 -1.83 14.53 -1.72
C ASP A 394 -1.94 13.34 -2.69
N ILE A 395 -3.07 12.65 -2.63
CA ILE A 395 -3.35 11.46 -3.45
C ILE A 395 -4.19 11.76 -4.69
N ALA A 396 -4.74 12.96 -4.85
CA ALA A 396 -5.82 13.27 -5.79
C ALA A 396 -5.46 12.92 -7.24
N ALA A 397 -4.22 13.20 -7.64
CA ALA A 397 -3.74 12.90 -8.98
C ALA A 397 -3.33 11.43 -9.20
N VAL A 398 -3.15 10.64 -8.14
CA VAL A 398 -2.78 9.21 -8.20
C VAL A 398 -4.01 8.29 -8.05
N SER A 399 -5.04 8.71 -7.32
CA SER A 399 -6.34 8.02 -7.23
C SER A 399 -7.08 7.95 -8.58
N GLU A 400 -6.84 8.92 -9.46
CA GLU A 400 -7.42 8.98 -10.81
C GLU A 400 -6.53 8.33 -11.89
N MET A 401 -5.33 7.85 -11.54
CA MET A 401 -4.46 7.17 -12.51
C MET A 401 -5.02 5.80 -12.91
N PRO A 402 -4.73 5.33 -14.14
CA PRO A 402 -5.02 3.96 -14.57
C PRO A 402 -4.56 2.93 -13.53
N TRP A 403 -5.43 1.96 -13.22
CA TRP A 403 -5.23 0.92 -12.20
C TRP A 403 -3.87 0.20 -12.30
N LEU A 404 -3.29 0.13 -13.49
CA LEU A 404 -2.00 -0.50 -13.75
C LEU A 404 -0.82 0.29 -13.16
N ILE A 405 -0.89 1.63 -13.16
CA ILE A 405 0.06 2.51 -12.47
C ILE A 405 -0.15 2.39 -10.96
N GLN A 406 -1.40 2.42 -10.50
CA GLN A 406 -1.77 2.22 -9.10
C GLN A 406 -1.19 0.90 -8.55
N LEU A 407 -1.37 -0.22 -9.27
CA LEU A 407 -0.78 -1.51 -8.92
C LEU A 407 0.74 -1.45 -8.86
N HIS A 408 1.40 -0.76 -9.79
CA HIS A 408 2.85 -0.61 -9.80
C HIS A 408 3.39 0.18 -8.59
N ILE A 409 2.67 1.21 -8.16
CA ILE A 409 2.98 2.02 -6.97
C ILE A 409 2.76 1.18 -5.70
N ILE A 410 1.61 0.52 -5.59
CA ILE A 410 1.26 -0.34 -4.44
C ILE A 410 2.30 -1.47 -4.29
N SER A 411 2.65 -2.15 -5.40
CA SER A 411 3.67 -3.20 -5.36
C SER A 411 5.06 -2.69 -5.02
N ALA A 412 5.41 -1.44 -5.37
CA ALA A 412 6.67 -0.81 -4.97
C ALA A 412 6.74 -0.61 -3.45
N PHE A 413 5.67 -0.08 -2.84
CA PHE A 413 5.59 0.04 -1.39
C PHE A 413 5.56 -1.32 -0.69
N VAL A 414 4.90 -2.33 -1.26
CA VAL A 414 4.97 -3.72 -0.74
C VAL A 414 6.40 -4.25 -0.77
N ILE A 415 7.17 -4.02 -1.84
CA ILE A 415 8.60 -4.38 -1.89
C ILE A 415 9.36 -3.77 -0.71
N ILE A 416 9.20 -2.45 -0.49
CA ILE A 416 9.87 -1.72 0.60
C ILE A 416 9.54 -2.34 1.96
N GLY A 417 8.25 -2.57 2.24
CA GLY A 417 7.78 -3.15 3.50
C GLY A 417 8.29 -4.57 3.78
N ILE A 418 8.57 -5.38 2.74
CA ILE A 418 9.09 -6.75 2.92
C ILE A 418 10.63 -6.84 2.93
N ILE A 419 11.38 -5.77 2.65
CA ILE A 419 12.85 -5.76 2.74
C ILE A 419 13.40 -6.38 4.05
N PRO A 420 12.95 -5.95 5.24
CA PRO A 420 13.52 -6.43 6.50
C PRO A 420 13.26 -7.91 6.79
N PHE A 421 12.30 -8.56 6.11
CA PHE A 421 11.95 -9.97 6.34
C PHE A 421 12.47 -10.92 5.26
N THR A 422 12.91 -10.39 4.12
CA THR A 422 13.29 -11.16 2.93
C THR A 422 14.80 -11.13 2.68
N ARG A 423 15.25 -11.71 1.56
CA ARG A 423 16.64 -11.56 1.12
C ARG A 423 16.96 -10.17 0.58
N PHE A 424 15.98 -9.29 0.32
CA PHE A 424 16.23 -7.93 -0.20
C PHE A 424 17.11 -7.08 0.72
N VAL A 425 17.19 -7.37 2.01
CA VAL A 425 18.10 -6.68 2.95
C VAL A 425 19.56 -6.59 2.46
N HIS A 426 19.99 -7.48 1.56
CA HIS A 426 21.33 -7.43 0.95
C HIS A 426 21.60 -6.13 0.15
N PHE A 427 20.54 -5.48 -0.36
CA PHE A 427 20.63 -4.17 -1.02
C PHE A 427 21.19 -3.09 -0.09
N LEU A 428 20.87 -3.14 1.21
CA LEU A 428 21.33 -2.17 2.22
C LEU A 428 22.79 -2.35 2.62
N VAL A 429 23.44 -3.44 2.19
CA VAL A 429 24.85 -3.75 2.48
C VAL A 429 25.67 -3.88 1.20
N ALA A 430 25.36 -3.05 0.21
CA ALA A 430 26.20 -2.87 -0.96
C ALA A 430 27.62 -2.43 -0.53
N PRO A 431 28.70 -3.11 -0.97
CA PRO A 431 30.07 -2.89 -0.47
C PRO A 431 30.74 -1.68 -1.12
N ILE A 432 30.10 -0.51 -1.02
CA ILE A 432 30.60 0.76 -1.60
C ILE A 432 31.89 1.21 -0.88
N ASP A 433 32.03 0.88 0.42
CA ASP A 433 33.24 1.10 1.21
C ASP A 433 34.48 0.43 0.59
N TYR A 434 34.29 -0.72 -0.07
CA TYR A 434 35.37 -1.52 -0.65
C TYR A 434 36.16 -0.77 -1.72
N LEU A 435 35.55 0.21 -2.40
CA LEU A 435 36.21 1.04 -3.42
C LEU A 435 37.39 1.87 -2.87
N TRP A 436 37.35 2.24 -1.58
CA TRP A 436 38.42 2.99 -0.90
C TRP A 436 39.05 2.23 0.27
N ARG A 437 38.62 1.00 0.54
CA ARG A 437 39.13 0.20 1.65
C ARG A 437 40.49 -0.41 1.30
N ARG A 438 41.45 -0.33 2.22
CA ARG A 438 42.74 -0.99 2.08
C ARG A 438 42.56 -2.52 2.02
N TYR A 439 43.35 -3.18 1.18
CA TYR A 439 43.31 -4.65 1.00
C TYR A 439 43.49 -5.43 2.31
N GLN A 440 44.44 -5.00 3.15
CA GLN A 440 44.69 -5.63 4.45
C GLN A 440 43.89 -4.91 5.55
N LEU A 441 43.01 -5.67 6.20
CA LEU A 441 42.32 -5.27 7.42
C LEU A 441 42.93 -6.01 8.62
N VAL A 442 43.50 -5.27 9.57
CA VAL A 442 44.02 -5.81 10.83
C VAL A 442 43.07 -5.44 11.96
N ILE A 443 42.34 -6.42 12.47
CA ILE A 443 41.46 -6.26 13.63
C ILE A 443 42.23 -6.65 14.89
N TRP A 444 42.43 -5.71 15.80
CA TRP A 444 43.15 -5.94 17.05
C TRP A 444 42.17 -6.42 18.13
N ASN A 445 42.37 -7.65 18.64
CA ASN A 445 41.60 -8.19 19.76
C ASN A 445 42.01 -7.61 21.13
N TRP A 446 43.02 -6.75 21.16
CA TRP A 446 43.44 -5.96 22.31
C TRP A 446 43.40 -4.46 21.98
N ASN A 447 43.36 -3.61 23.00
CA ASN A 447 43.47 -2.17 22.78
C ASN A 447 44.93 -1.82 22.38
N PRO A 448 45.20 -1.33 21.15
CA PRO A 448 46.56 -1.02 20.71
C PRO A 448 47.22 0.10 21.53
N LYS A 449 46.43 0.98 22.17
CA LYS A 449 46.93 2.01 23.10
C LYS A 449 47.38 1.45 24.46
N ARG A 450 47.12 0.17 24.77
CA ARG A 450 47.57 -0.49 26.01
C ARG A 450 48.96 -1.13 25.89
N ILE A 451 49.54 -1.25 24.70
CA ILE A 451 50.89 -1.82 24.57
C ILE A 451 51.96 -0.74 24.68
N ARG A 452 52.50 -0.67 25.91
CA ARG A 452 53.92 -0.50 26.27
C ARG A 452 54.73 0.55 25.51
N THR A 453 55.13 1.57 26.25
CA THR A 453 56.47 2.16 26.12
C THR A 453 57.52 1.04 26.13
N SER A 454 58.14 0.76 24.99
CA SER A 454 59.31 -0.10 24.92
C SER A 454 60.50 0.63 25.56
N TYR A 455 60.78 0.30 26.82
CA TYR A 455 62.01 0.77 27.48
C TYR A 455 63.23 0.28 26.69
N ARG A 456 64.31 1.07 26.72
CA ARG A 456 65.57 0.77 26.01
C ARG A 456 66.04 -0.66 26.32
N TRP A 457 66.36 -1.42 25.28
CA TRP A 457 66.73 -2.83 25.42
C TRP A 457 68.13 -2.94 26.06
N ASN A 458 68.17 -3.42 27.30
CA ASN A 458 69.41 -3.62 28.04
C ASN A 458 69.93 -5.04 27.81
N PHE A 459 71.09 -5.17 27.17
CA PHE A 459 71.78 -6.44 26.99
C PHE A 459 71.92 -7.19 28.32
N GLY A 460 71.71 -8.51 28.30
CA GLY A 460 71.83 -9.39 29.45
C GLY A 460 70.59 -9.52 30.37
N LYS A 461 69.52 -8.73 30.18
CA LYS A 461 68.26 -8.91 30.92
C LYS A 461 67.16 -9.50 30.03
N LYS A 462 66.67 -10.69 30.40
CA LYS A 462 65.56 -11.38 29.70
C LYS A 462 64.29 -10.51 29.80
N PRO A 463 63.60 -10.19 28.69
CA PRO A 463 62.43 -9.32 28.72
C PRO A 463 61.29 -9.97 29.50
N ARG A 464 60.80 -9.30 30.55
CA ARG A 464 59.59 -9.69 31.27
C ARG A 464 58.37 -9.17 30.51
N ASN A 465 57.83 -9.99 29.62
CA ASN A 465 56.47 -9.80 29.12
C ASN A 465 55.48 -10.16 30.24
N HIS A 466 54.68 -9.18 30.66
CA HIS A 466 53.34 -9.41 31.20
C HIS A 466 52.33 -9.21 30.05
#